data_AF-A0A1L5L3H3-F1
#
_entry.id   AF-A0A1L5L3H3-F1
#
_cell.length_a   1.000
_cell.length_b   1.000
_cell.length_c   1.000
_cell.angle_alpha   90.00
_cell.angle_beta   90.00
_cell.angle_gamma   90.00
#
_symmetry.space_group_name_H-M   'P 1'
#
loop_
_entity.id
_entity.type
_entity.pdbx_description
1 polymer ?
#
loop_
_entity_poly.entity_id
_entity_poly.type
_entity_poly.pdbx_seq_one_letter_code
_entity_poly.pdbx_strand_id
1 'polypeptide(L)'
;GLIFGWNTGNFGDLKDQYESIEVPAAPGVSYEETTWEPQFEDIYNGACVKADLDEAHKTAALKVIDKWITPDMSMESYYGDLDTYISNEGDGKYNVLKFQDDLSTFGLADRGLTWVSDDMSVSGDEDKVLAEKDGKTYETQQSHIGDKDLIPAYVRLSAEDNTTVSNNNSNIFNYAMPLISTWIQDGGLTDDAWNEYVSTMKQQGVDENVKLWQKWYDKTMAQE
;
A
#
# COMPACT_ATOMS: atom_id res chain seq x y z
N GLY A 1 -12.86 1.52 -22.34
CA GLY A 1 -13.44 1.51 -20.98
C GLY A 1 -12.57 2.34 -20.07
N LEU A 2 -12.86 2.36 -18.77
CA LEU A 2 -11.99 2.95 -17.75
C LEU A 2 -11.92 1.95 -16.59
N ILE A 3 -10.75 1.84 -15.97
CA ILE A 3 -10.60 1.16 -14.69
C ILE A 3 -9.87 2.09 -13.73
N PHE A 4 -10.13 1.91 -12.45
CA PHE A 4 -9.17 2.29 -11.40
C PHE A 4 -8.38 1.02 -11.10
N GLY A 5 -7.10 1.00 -11.46
CA GLY A 5 -6.24 -0.17 -11.40
C GLY A 5 -4.80 0.23 -11.09
N TRP A 6 -3.93 -0.76 -10.98
CA TRP A 6 -2.53 -0.56 -10.59
C TRP A 6 -1.70 0.04 -11.73
N ASN A 7 -1.86 -0.49 -12.93
CA ASN A 7 -1.23 -0.01 -14.15
C ASN A 7 -1.98 -0.56 -15.38
N THR A 8 -1.54 -0.18 -16.58
CA THR A 8 -2.10 -0.62 -17.86
C THR A 8 -2.04 -2.14 -18.07
N GLY A 9 -1.17 -2.85 -17.33
CA GLY A 9 -1.09 -4.31 -17.32
C GLY A 9 -2.37 -5.02 -16.86
N ASN A 10 -3.22 -4.36 -16.07
CA ASN A 10 -4.53 -4.92 -15.67
C ASN A 10 -5.49 -5.13 -16.86
N PHE A 11 -5.22 -4.57 -18.03
CA PHE A 11 -5.97 -4.84 -19.26
C PHE A 11 -5.47 -6.09 -20.02
N GLY A 12 -4.44 -6.78 -19.53
CA GLY A 12 -3.90 -7.99 -20.13
C GLY A 12 -3.43 -7.76 -21.57
N ASP A 13 -3.94 -8.54 -22.51
CA ASP A 13 -3.64 -8.42 -23.94
C ASP A 13 -4.05 -7.07 -24.55
N LEU A 14 -4.95 -6.33 -23.89
CA LEU A 14 -5.41 -5.03 -24.36
C LEU A 14 -4.56 -3.87 -23.83
N LYS A 15 -3.53 -4.11 -23.01
CA LYS A 15 -2.73 -3.05 -22.36
C LYS A 15 -2.24 -1.95 -23.31
N ASP A 16 -1.85 -2.30 -24.52
CA ASP A 16 -1.35 -1.35 -25.53
C ASP A 16 -2.44 -0.45 -26.14
N GLN A 17 -3.72 -0.70 -25.83
CA GLN A 17 -4.86 0.12 -26.26
C GLN A 17 -5.28 1.14 -25.20
N TYR A 18 -4.61 1.17 -24.05
CA TYR A 18 -4.92 2.02 -22.92
C TYR A 18 -3.71 2.85 -22.51
N GLU A 19 -3.99 4.03 -21.98
CA GLU A 19 -3.00 4.92 -21.38
C GLU A 19 -3.50 5.38 -20.01
N SER A 20 -2.56 5.68 -19.12
CA SER A 20 -2.87 6.41 -17.90
C SER A 20 -3.19 7.86 -18.24
N ILE A 21 -4.14 8.44 -17.53
CA ILE A 21 -4.49 9.85 -17.64
C ILE A 21 -4.34 10.51 -16.28
N GLU A 22 -4.03 11.81 -16.28
CA GLU A 22 -4.03 12.59 -15.06
C GLU A 22 -5.40 12.57 -14.37
N VAL A 23 -5.38 12.80 -13.06
CA VAL A 23 -6.57 12.78 -12.23
C VAL A 23 -7.43 13.98 -12.59
N PRO A 24 -8.73 13.79 -12.91
CA PRO A 24 -9.60 14.92 -13.19
C PRO A 24 -9.82 15.75 -11.92
N ALA A 25 -9.69 17.07 -12.04
CA ALA A 25 -9.97 17.99 -10.94
C ALA A 25 -11.44 17.85 -10.48
N ALA A 26 -11.64 17.83 -9.16
CA ALA A 26 -12.97 17.83 -8.58
C ALA A 26 -13.72 19.15 -8.87
N PRO A 27 -15.06 19.16 -8.87
CA PRO A 27 -15.83 20.39 -9.05
C PRO A 27 -15.41 21.50 -8.06
N GLY A 28 -14.97 22.63 -8.59
CA GLY A 28 -14.52 23.78 -7.79
C GLY A 28 -13.06 23.74 -7.34
N VAL A 29 -12.30 22.71 -7.72
CA VAL A 29 -10.86 22.58 -7.48
C VAL A 29 -10.13 22.89 -8.78
N SER A 30 -9.08 23.71 -8.72
CA SER A 30 -8.23 23.98 -9.89
C SER A 30 -7.26 22.83 -10.15
N TYR A 31 -6.71 22.74 -11.36
CA TYR A 31 -5.69 21.74 -11.67
C TYR A 31 -4.45 21.87 -10.76
N GLU A 32 -4.05 23.10 -10.43
CA GLU A 32 -2.92 23.41 -9.51
C GLU A 32 -3.18 23.00 -8.05
N GLU A 33 -4.44 22.82 -7.67
CA GLU A 33 -4.84 22.32 -6.34
C GLU A 33 -5.16 20.82 -6.37
N THR A 34 -5.15 20.20 -7.56
CA THR A 34 -5.45 18.78 -7.70
C THR A 34 -4.23 17.97 -7.31
N THR A 35 -4.40 17.13 -6.29
CA THR A 35 -3.39 16.17 -5.83
C THR A 35 -3.73 14.76 -6.26
N TRP A 36 -2.75 13.86 -6.22
CA TRP A 36 -2.98 12.41 -6.35
C TRP A 36 -2.48 11.67 -5.11
N GLU A 37 -2.30 10.36 -5.20
CA GLU A 37 -1.66 9.57 -4.15
C GLU A 37 -0.18 9.97 -4.00
N PRO A 38 0.33 10.10 -2.77
CA PRO A 38 1.74 10.41 -2.56
C PRO A 38 2.63 9.29 -3.12
N GLN A 39 3.87 9.64 -3.49
CA GLN A 39 4.88 8.61 -3.68
C GLN A 39 5.20 8.03 -2.31
N PHE A 40 4.80 6.77 -2.08
CA PHE A 40 5.14 6.04 -0.87
C PHE A 40 6.07 4.88 -1.23
N GLU A 41 7.07 4.63 -0.39
CA GLU A 41 7.78 3.36 -0.44
C GLU A 41 6.80 2.26 -0.02
N ASP A 42 6.61 1.27 -0.88
CA ASP A 42 5.69 0.17 -0.66
C ASP A 42 6.26 -0.79 0.39
N ILE A 43 6.16 -0.40 1.67
CA ILE A 43 6.62 -1.23 2.80
C ILE A 43 5.50 -2.20 3.17
N TYR A 44 5.38 -3.28 2.39
CA TYR A 44 4.55 -4.42 2.78
C TYR A 44 5.25 -5.24 3.86
N ASN A 45 4.62 -5.32 5.03
CA ASN A 45 4.76 -6.40 6.00
C ASN A 45 6.20 -6.76 6.41
N GLY A 46 6.76 -6.02 7.39
CA GLY A 46 7.94 -6.48 8.10
C GLY A 46 7.68 -7.77 8.90
N ALA A 47 8.73 -8.55 9.19
CA ALA A 47 8.64 -9.67 10.11
C ALA A 47 8.66 -9.19 11.57
N CYS A 48 7.72 -9.67 12.39
CA CYS A 48 7.71 -9.41 13.83
C CYS A 48 7.83 -10.69 14.65
N VAL A 49 8.48 -10.58 15.81
CA VAL A 49 8.61 -11.66 16.79
C VAL A 49 7.84 -11.23 18.04
N LYS A 50 7.07 -12.15 18.62
CA LYS A 50 6.29 -11.88 19.84
C LYS A 50 7.24 -11.40 20.96
N ALA A 51 6.85 -10.31 21.63
CA ALA A 51 7.73 -9.56 22.54
C ALA A 51 8.21 -10.36 23.78
N ASP A 52 7.43 -11.34 24.23
CA ASP A 52 7.65 -12.13 25.44
C ASP A 52 8.06 -13.59 25.15
N LEU A 53 8.62 -13.89 23.97
CA LEU A 53 9.24 -15.19 23.73
C LEU A 53 10.47 -15.38 24.61
N ASP A 54 10.68 -16.62 25.05
CA ASP A 54 11.98 -16.99 25.63
C ASP A 54 13.10 -16.94 24.58
N GLU A 55 14.34 -16.88 25.07
CA GLU A 55 15.52 -16.71 24.23
C GLU A 55 15.72 -17.82 23.19
N ALA A 56 15.33 -19.05 23.49
CA ALA A 56 15.49 -20.16 22.56
C ALA A 56 14.56 -20.00 21.35
N HIS A 57 13.28 -19.69 21.61
CA HIS A 57 12.30 -19.45 20.54
C HIS A 57 12.57 -18.16 19.77
N LYS A 58 12.99 -17.10 20.47
CA LYS A 58 13.38 -15.83 19.83
C LYS A 58 14.58 -16.04 18.90
N THR A 59 15.61 -16.75 19.36
CA THR A 59 16.79 -17.09 18.53
C THR A 59 16.39 -17.93 17.32
N ALA A 60 15.49 -18.91 17.48
CA ALA A 60 15.00 -19.71 16.37
C ALA A 60 14.23 -18.87 15.34
N ALA A 61 13.33 -17.99 15.79
CA ALA A 61 12.56 -17.10 14.91
C ALA A 61 13.48 -16.15 14.12
N LEU A 62 14.47 -15.54 14.78
CA LEU A 62 15.41 -14.63 14.12
C LEU A 62 16.27 -15.34 13.07
N LYS A 63 16.65 -16.61 13.28
CA LYS A 63 17.36 -17.40 12.27
C LYS A 63 16.51 -17.68 11.03
N VAL A 64 15.20 -17.86 11.19
CA VAL A 64 14.28 -18.03 10.06
C VAL A 64 14.19 -16.72 9.28
N ILE A 65 13.99 -15.60 9.96
CA ILE A 65 13.93 -14.26 9.33
C ILE A 65 15.23 -13.95 8.58
N ASP A 66 16.38 -14.13 9.25
CA ASP A 66 17.71 -13.92 8.67
C ASP A 66 17.92 -14.73 7.38
N LYS A 67 17.48 -16.00 7.37
CA LYS A 67 17.57 -16.82 6.16
C LYS A 67 16.63 -16.34 5.06
N TRP A 68 15.41 -15.94 5.41
CA TRP A 68 14.40 -15.49 4.45
C TRP A 68 14.83 -14.21 3.73
N ILE A 69 15.48 -13.27 4.43
CA ILE A 69 15.97 -12.01 3.86
C ILE A 69 17.32 -12.13 3.14
N THR A 70 17.89 -13.32 2.98
CA THR A 70 19.08 -13.47 2.12
C THR A 70 18.72 -13.13 0.66
N PRO A 71 19.64 -12.59 -0.15
CA PRO A 71 19.32 -12.13 -1.52
C PRO A 71 18.58 -13.16 -2.37
N ASP A 72 19.14 -14.38 -2.48
CA ASP A 72 18.52 -15.47 -3.24
C ASP A 72 17.13 -15.84 -2.70
N MET A 73 17.01 -16.01 -1.38
CA MET A 73 15.73 -16.40 -0.76
C MET A 73 14.68 -15.29 -0.88
N SER A 74 15.09 -14.02 -0.88
CA SER A 74 14.19 -12.88 -1.13
C SER A 74 13.68 -12.89 -2.56
N MET A 75 14.55 -13.20 -3.52
CA MET A 75 14.18 -13.30 -4.93
C MET A 75 13.28 -14.51 -5.20
N GLU A 76 13.59 -15.66 -4.59
CA GLU A 76 12.73 -16.85 -4.65
C GLU A 76 11.36 -16.61 -3.99
N SER A 77 11.36 -15.95 -2.83
CA SER A 77 10.14 -15.59 -2.12
C SER A 77 9.23 -14.71 -2.97
N TYR A 78 9.77 -13.71 -3.66
CA TYR A 78 8.97 -12.78 -4.46
C TYR A 78 8.57 -13.35 -5.83
N TYR A 79 9.53 -13.86 -6.60
CA TYR A 79 9.34 -14.23 -8.01
C TYR A 79 9.16 -15.74 -8.25
N GLY A 80 9.45 -16.59 -7.27
CA GLY A 80 9.44 -18.05 -7.38
C GLY A 80 10.83 -18.66 -7.58
N ASP A 81 10.91 -19.99 -7.62
CA ASP A 81 12.15 -20.78 -7.68
C ASP A 81 13.25 -20.21 -8.61
N LEU A 82 14.48 -20.16 -8.10
CA LEU A 82 15.67 -19.82 -8.85
C LEU A 82 15.88 -20.77 -10.03
N ASP A 83 16.47 -20.25 -11.11
CA ASP A 83 16.72 -20.92 -12.39
C ASP A 83 15.46 -21.39 -13.13
N THR A 84 14.26 -21.13 -12.58
CA THR A 84 12.97 -21.45 -13.19
C THR A 84 12.19 -20.18 -13.54
N TYR A 85 12.02 -19.29 -12.56
CA TYR A 85 11.24 -18.05 -12.72
C TYR A 85 12.10 -16.79 -12.60
N ILE A 86 13.21 -16.89 -11.87
CA ILE A 86 14.22 -15.83 -11.73
C ILE A 86 15.63 -16.45 -11.79
N SER A 87 16.58 -15.78 -12.43
CA SER A 87 17.99 -16.18 -12.45
C SER A 87 18.84 -15.23 -11.61
N ASN A 88 19.86 -15.78 -10.96
CA ASN A 88 20.91 -15.01 -10.31
C ASN A 88 22.06 -14.79 -11.31
N GLU A 89 22.27 -13.53 -11.71
CA GLU A 89 23.31 -13.12 -12.67
C GLU A 89 24.66 -12.80 -11.99
N GLY A 90 24.72 -12.95 -10.66
CA GLY A 90 25.87 -12.57 -9.83
C GLY A 90 25.87 -11.10 -9.43
N ASP A 91 26.69 -10.76 -8.43
CA ASP A 91 26.91 -9.38 -7.97
C ASP A 91 25.61 -8.61 -7.62
N GLY A 92 24.64 -9.31 -7.00
CA GLY A 92 23.35 -8.72 -6.62
C GLY A 92 22.37 -8.49 -7.77
N LYS A 93 22.68 -8.97 -8.98
CA LYS A 93 21.83 -8.82 -10.16
C LYS A 93 20.99 -10.07 -10.38
N TYR A 94 19.71 -9.86 -10.62
CA TYR A 94 18.76 -10.92 -10.94
C TYR A 94 17.96 -10.58 -12.18
N ASN A 95 17.52 -11.61 -12.90
CA ASN A 95 16.69 -11.44 -14.08
C ASN A 95 15.46 -12.35 -13.99
N VAL A 96 14.27 -11.75 -14.08
CA VAL A 96 13.02 -12.50 -14.18
C VAL A 96 13.00 -13.22 -15.53
N LEU A 97 12.96 -14.55 -15.47
CA LEU A 97 12.85 -15.42 -16.64
C LEU A 97 11.39 -15.55 -17.08
N LYS A 98 10.47 -15.55 -16.11
CA LYS A 98 9.04 -15.64 -16.33
C LYS A 98 8.29 -15.08 -15.13
N PHE A 99 7.54 -14.01 -15.33
CA PHE A 99 6.86 -13.30 -14.24
C PHE A 99 5.56 -13.99 -13.79
N GLN A 100 4.66 -14.31 -14.75
CA GLN A 100 3.38 -14.98 -14.49
C GLN A 100 2.85 -15.68 -15.76
N ASP A 101 1.90 -16.61 -15.61
CA ASP A 101 1.15 -17.20 -16.74
C ASP A 101 -0.20 -16.50 -16.98
N ASP A 102 -0.85 -16.06 -15.90
CA ASP A 102 -2.12 -15.35 -15.90
C ASP A 102 -2.09 -14.26 -14.82
N LEU A 103 -3.13 -14.11 -13.99
CA LEU A 103 -3.12 -13.22 -12.83
C LEU A 103 -2.46 -13.84 -11.59
N SER A 104 -1.94 -15.07 -11.69
CA SER A 104 -1.24 -15.76 -10.61
C SER A 104 0.27 -15.60 -10.70
N THR A 105 0.88 -15.20 -9.59
CA THR A 105 2.33 -15.11 -9.43
C THR A 105 2.91 -16.48 -9.05
N PHE A 106 4.12 -16.80 -9.52
CA PHE A 106 4.80 -18.05 -9.15
C PHE A 106 5.36 -18.02 -7.72
N GLY A 107 5.85 -16.85 -7.29
CA GLY A 107 6.27 -16.59 -5.91
C GLY A 107 5.12 -16.08 -5.02
N LEU A 108 5.48 -15.75 -3.78
CA LEU A 108 4.60 -15.16 -2.78
C LEU A 108 4.35 -13.66 -3.02
N ALA A 109 5.12 -13.02 -3.91
CA ALA A 109 5.06 -11.58 -4.17
C ALA A 109 5.06 -10.75 -2.86
N ASP A 110 4.11 -9.84 -2.71
CA ASP A 110 3.86 -8.98 -1.54
C ASP A 110 3.35 -9.71 -0.28
N ARG A 111 3.11 -11.03 -0.37
CA ARG A 111 2.68 -11.89 0.76
C ARG A 111 3.83 -12.64 1.42
N GLY A 112 5.02 -12.60 0.83
CA GLY A 112 6.26 -13.14 1.39
C GLY A 112 7.05 -12.11 2.20
N LEU A 113 8.21 -12.51 2.71
CA LEU A 113 9.23 -11.58 3.18
C LEU A 113 10.30 -11.44 2.10
N THR A 114 10.58 -10.21 1.69
CA THR A 114 11.56 -9.90 0.66
C THR A 114 12.35 -8.69 1.10
N TRP A 115 13.67 -8.77 1.00
CA TRP A 115 14.55 -7.61 1.18
C TRP A 115 15.39 -7.42 -0.07
N VAL A 116 15.36 -6.20 -0.61
CA VAL A 116 16.18 -5.76 -1.74
C VAL A 116 17.07 -4.65 -1.23
N SER A 117 18.37 -4.89 -1.16
CA SER A 117 19.35 -3.89 -0.76
C SER A 117 19.69 -2.93 -1.92
N ASP A 118 20.28 -1.78 -1.60
CA ASP A 118 20.63 -0.73 -2.60
C ASP A 118 21.56 -1.22 -3.72
N ASP A 119 22.34 -2.28 -3.48
CA ASP A 119 23.24 -2.90 -4.45
C ASP A 119 22.58 -4.02 -5.28
N MET A 120 21.34 -4.39 -4.95
CA MET A 120 20.58 -5.36 -5.72
C MET A 120 19.82 -4.72 -6.87
N SER A 121 19.64 -5.47 -7.96
CA SER A 121 18.78 -5.05 -9.07
C SER A 121 18.09 -6.24 -9.71
N VAL A 122 16.84 -6.01 -10.14
CA VAL A 122 16.03 -7.00 -10.84
C VAL A 122 15.63 -6.43 -12.20
N SER A 123 15.94 -7.16 -13.27
CA SER A 123 15.46 -6.89 -14.64
C SER A 123 14.38 -7.88 -15.05
N GLY A 124 13.60 -7.54 -16.08
CA GLY A 124 12.55 -8.41 -16.61
C GLY A 124 11.24 -8.40 -15.82
N ASP A 125 11.14 -7.59 -14.76
CA ASP A 125 9.89 -7.31 -14.07
C ASP A 125 9.02 -6.37 -14.92
N GLU A 126 8.09 -6.95 -15.66
CA GLU A 126 7.17 -6.20 -16.53
C GLU A 126 6.20 -5.32 -15.74
N ASP A 127 5.79 -5.74 -14.53
CA ASP A 127 4.84 -4.98 -13.71
C ASP A 127 5.49 -3.69 -13.21
N LYS A 128 6.74 -3.78 -12.74
CA LYS A 128 7.54 -2.60 -12.37
C LYS A 128 7.70 -1.62 -13.54
N VAL A 129 8.03 -2.12 -14.73
CA VAL A 129 8.21 -1.26 -15.92
C VAL A 129 6.91 -0.53 -16.27
N LEU A 130 5.77 -1.20 -16.18
CA LEU A 130 4.46 -0.60 -16.41
C LEU A 130 4.10 0.41 -15.32
N ALA A 131 4.30 0.06 -14.04
CA ALA A 131 4.05 0.95 -12.91
C ALA A 131 4.90 2.23 -13.00
N GLU A 132 6.19 2.14 -13.32
CA GLU A 132 7.06 3.31 -13.52
C GLU A 132 6.64 4.17 -14.71
N LYS A 133 6.25 3.55 -15.83
CA LYS A 133 5.76 4.26 -17.01
C LYS A 133 4.47 5.01 -16.70
N ASP A 134 3.51 4.31 -16.11
CA ASP A 134 2.15 4.80 -15.91
C ASP A 134 2.10 5.80 -14.75
N GLY A 135 2.89 5.58 -13.69
CA GLY A 135 3.03 6.46 -12.54
C GLY A 135 3.57 7.85 -12.87
N LYS A 136 4.42 7.98 -13.90
CA LYS A 136 4.92 9.28 -14.38
C LYS A 136 3.82 10.25 -14.78
N THR A 137 2.66 9.73 -15.17
CA THR A 137 1.48 10.53 -15.52
C THR A 137 1.04 11.41 -14.35
N TYR A 138 1.32 11.01 -13.10
CA TYR A 138 0.83 11.70 -11.91
C TYR A 138 1.85 12.65 -11.26
N GLU A 139 3.08 12.74 -11.78
CA GLU A 139 4.19 13.50 -11.15
C GLU A 139 3.82 14.95 -10.81
N THR A 140 3.10 15.65 -11.70
CA THR A 140 2.66 17.02 -11.45
C THR A 140 1.73 17.10 -10.24
N GLN A 141 0.70 16.26 -10.19
CA GLN A 141 -0.28 16.25 -9.11
C GLN A 141 0.31 15.74 -7.79
N GLN A 142 1.30 14.85 -7.87
CA GLN A 142 2.08 14.40 -6.71
C GLN A 142 2.95 15.53 -6.14
N SER A 143 3.50 16.41 -7.00
CA SER A 143 4.31 17.55 -6.56
C SER A 143 3.53 18.62 -5.79
N HIS A 144 2.20 18.59 -5.87
CA HIS A 144 1.32 19.49 -5.11
C HIS A 144 1.12 19.05 -3.65
N ILE A 145 1.56 17.84 -3.28
CA ILE A 145 1.45 17.31 -1.92
C ILE A 145 2.59 17.88 -1.08
N GLY A 146 2.25 18.61 -0.01
CA GLY A 146 3.22 19.12 0.95
C GLY A 146 3.51 18.12 2.08
N ASP A 147 4.63 18.31 2.76
CA ASP A 147 5.07 17.46 3.88
C ASP A 147 4.02 17.32 5.02
N LYS A 148 3.14 18.32 5.16
CA LYS A 148 2.10 18.36 6.20
C LYS A 148 0.77 17.76 5.77
N ASP A 149 0.65 17.33 4.51
CA ASP A 149 -0.55 16.71 3.97
C ASP A 149 -0.60 15.20 4.26
N LEU A 150 0.51 14.64 4.76
CA LEU A 150 0.66 13.22 5.07
C LEU A 150 0.90 13.00 6.57
N ILE A 151 0.40 11.88 7.09
CA ILE A 151 0.84 11.35 8.38
C ILE A 151 2.03 10.42 8.11
N PRO A 152 3.25 10.73 8.58
CA PRO A 152 4.40 9.88 8.30
C PRO A 152 4.21 8.45 8.85
N ALA A 153 4.74 7.48 8.10
CA ALA A 153 4.58 6.05 8.40
C ALA A 153 5.20 5.62 9.76
N TYR A 154 5.99 6.46 10.41
CA TYR A 154 6.56 6.23 11.74
C TYR A 154 5.76 6.87 12.89
N VAL A 155 4.67 7.58 12.61
CA VAL A 155 3.75 8.04 13.66
C VAL A 155 3.10 6.82 14.31
N ARG A 156 3.18 6.72 15.63
CA ARG A 156 2.65 5.59 16.42
C ARG A 156 1.76 6.12 17.53
N LEU A 157 0.54 5.60 17.60
CA LEU A 157 -0.36 5.81 18.74
C LEU A 157 0.18 5.09 19.99
N SER A 158 -0.18 5.53 21.19
CA SER A 158 0.02 4.72 22.40
C SER A 158 -0.85 3.46 22.34
N ALA A 159 -0.54 2.46 23.16
CA ALA A 159 -1.37 1.25 23.26
C ALA A 159 -2.84 1.57 23.63
N GLU A 160 -3.04 2.54 24.52
CA GLU A 160 -4.37 3.02 24.93
C GLU A 160 -5.11 3.71 23.77
N ASP A 161 -4.49 4.74 23.16
CA ASP A 161 -5.11 5.49 22.07
C ASP A 161 -5.34 4.57 20.85
N ASN A 162 -4.43 3.63 20.59
CA ASN A 162 -4.59 2.62 19.53
C ASN A 162 -5.77 1.69 19.79
N THR A 163 -6.02 1.32 21.05
CA THR A 163 -7.18 0.50 21.43
C THR A 163 -8.47 1.27 21.16
N THR A 164 -8.53 2.55 21.52
CA THR A 164 -9.67 3.42 21.21
C THR A 164 -9.92 3.54 19.71
N VAL A 165 -8.87 3.89 18.94
CA VAL A 165 -8.95 4.00 17.47
C VAL A 165 -9.41 2.68 16.84
N SER A 166 -8.88 1.54 17.29
CA SER A 166 -9.24 0.22 16.76
C SER A 166 -10.70 -0.15 17.02
N ASN A 167 -11.22 0.16 18.21
CA ASN A 167 -12.62 -0.07 18.56
C ASN A 167 -13.56 0.83 17.73
N ASN A 168 -13.22 2.11 17.60
CA ASN A 168 -13.97 3.05 16.76
C ASN A 168 -13.96 2.61 15.30
N ASN A 169 -12.79 2.23 14.75
CA ASN A 169 -12.67 1.71 13.39
C ASN A 169 -13.53 0.47 13.17
N SER A 170 -13.59 -0.45 14.12
CA SER A 170 -14.44 -1.64 14.02
C SER A 170 -15.92 -1.26 13.85
N ASN A 171 -16.41 -0.27 14.60
CA ASN A 171 -17.78 0.23 14.47
C ASN A 171 -18.00 0.94 13.12
N ILE A 172 -17.06 1.81 12.74
CA ILE A 172 -17.05 2.55 11.47
C ILE A 172 -17.14 1.60 10.29
N PHE A 173 -16.24 0.62 10.19
CA PHE A 173 -16.22 -0.31 9.05
C PHE A 173 -17.47 -1.19 8.98
N ASN A 174 -17.98 -1.65 10.12
CA ASN A 174 -19.20 -2.47 10.15
C ASN A 174 -20.44 -1.73 9.64
N TYR A 175 -20.48 -0.39 9.75
CA TYR A 175 -21.57 0.43 9.22
C TYR A 175 -21.29 0.94 7.80
N ALA A 176 -20.09 1.48 7.56
CA ALA A 176 -19.74 2.15 6.32
C ALA A 176 -19.66 1.16 5.15
N MET A 177 -19.05 -0.01 5.34
CA MET A 177 -18.80 -0.95 4.24
C MET A 177 -20.10 -1.47 3.59
N PRO A 178 -21.12 -1.94 4.34
CA PRO A 178 -22.38 -2.35 3.73
C PRO A 178 -23.13 -1.19 3.05
N LEU A 179 -23.09 0.01 3.62
CA LEU A 179 -23.80 1.17 3.07
C LEU A 179 -23.16 1.65 1.77
N ILE A 180 -21.83 1.78 1.73
CA ILE A 180 -21.08 2.13 0.52
C ILE A 180 -21.30 1.06 -0.56
N SER A 181 -21.29 -0.23 -0.19
CA SER A 181 -21.61 -1.32 -1.11
C SER A 181 -23.02 -1.18 -1.70
N THR A 182 -24.00 -0.77 -0.89
CA THR A 182 -25.38 -0.54 -1.34
C THR A 182 -25.44 0.64 -2.30
N TRP A 183 -24.76 1.76 -1.99
CA TRP A 183 -24.71 2.91 -2.89
C TRP A 183 -24.08 2.60 -4.23
N ILE A 184 -23.05 1.76 -4.27
CA ILE A 184 -22.40 1.34 -5.52
C ILE A 184 -23.31 0.42 -6.34
N GLN A 185 -23.99 -0.53 -5.70
CA GLN A 185 -24.78 -1.55 -6.41
C GLN A 185 -26.19 -1.07 -6.79
N ASP A 186 -26.88 -0.46 -5.83
CA ASP A 186 -28.31 -0.14 -5.91
C ASP A 186 -28.56 1.39 -6.02
N GLY A 187 -27.53 2.20 -5.87
CA GLY A 187 -27.65 3.66 -5.77
C GLY A 187 -28.21 4.11 -4.41
N GLY A 188 -28.81 5.30 -4.37
CA GLY A 188 -29.41 5.85 -3.15
C GLY A 188 -28.51 6.81 -2.37
N LEU A 189 -27.36 7.20 -2.92
CA LEU A 189 -26.59 8.32 -2.42
C LEU A 189 -27.31 9.64 -2.75
N THR A 190 -27.96 10.22 -1.74
CA THR A 190 -28.57 11.56 -1.77
C THR A 190 -27.91 12.45 -0.72
N ASP A 191 -28.15 13.77 -0.76
CA ASP A 191 -27.66 14.69 0.26
C ASP A 191 -28.13 14.28 1.68
N ASP A 192 -29.38 13.85 1.82
CA ASP A 192 -29.93 13.40 3.11
C ASP A 192 -29.23 12.11 3.59
N ALA A 193 -29.05 11.13 2.70
CA ALA A 193 -28.35 9.89 3.03
C ALA A 193 -26.88 10.14 3.38
N TRP A 194 -26.23 11.07 2.69
CA TRP A 194 -24.86 11.51 2.99
C TRP A 194 -24.76 12.19 4.35
N ASN A 195 -25.69 13.08 4.67
CA ASN A 195 -25.73 13.77 5.96
C ASN A 195 -25.96 12.79 7.12
N GLU A 196 -26.82 11.78 6.93
CA GLU A 196 -27.04 10.71 7.90
C GLU A 196 -25.79 9.86 8.11
N TYR A 197 -25.11 9.47 7.03
CA TYR A 197 -23.83 8.77 7.07
C TYR A 197 -22.79 9.55 7.88
N VAL A 198 -22.57 10.83 7.56
CA VAL A 198 -21.61 11.69 8.27
C VAL A 198 -21.96 11.82 9.75
N SER A 199 -23.24 12.01 10.08
CA SER A 199 -23.71 12.06 11.47
C SER A 199 -23.40 10.75 12.22
N THR A 200 -23.61 9.61 11.56
CA THR A 200 -23.35 8.28 12.15
C THR A 200 -21.86 8.04 12.34
N MET A 201 -21.00 8.42 11.39
CA MET A 201 -19.53 8.35 11.53
C MET A 201 -19.04 9.15 12.75
N LYS A 202 -19.61 10.33 12.98
CA LYS A 202 -19.29 11.14 14.18
C LYS A 202 -19.70 10.44 15.47
N GLN A 203 -20.87 9.83 15.51
CA GLN A 203 -21.33 9.04 16.66
C GLN A 203 -20.45 7.80 16.92
N GLN A 204 -19.85 7.24 15.87
CA GLN A 204 -18.95 6.09 15.93
C GLN A 204 -17.48 6.44 16.21
N GLY A 205 -17.18 7.72 16.46
CA GLY A 205 -15.87 8.15 16.94
C GLY A 205 -14.89 8.60 15.86
N VAL A 206 -15.34 8.90 14.63
CA VAL A 206 -14.42 9.39 13.58
C VAL A 206 -13.70 10.68 14.01
N ASP A 207 -14.41 11.60 14.67
CA ASP A 207 -13.82 12.86 15.16
C ASP A 207 -12.81 12.63 16.30
N GLU A 208 -13.01 11.59 17.11
CA GLU A 208 -12.05 11.19 18.14
C GLU A 208 -10.80 10.59 17.50
N ASN A 209 -10.96 9.71 16.52
CA ASN A 209 -9.85 9.13 15.77
C ASN A 209 -9.00 10.21 15.11
N VAL A 210 -9.62 11.19 14.44
CA VAL A 210 -8.90 12.33 13.83
C VAL A 210 -8.10 13.10 14.88
N LYS A 211 -8.68 13.39 16.05
CA LYS A 211 -7.97 14.09 17.14
C LYS A 211 -6.80 13.28 17.69
N LEU A 212 -6.96 11.97 17.85
CA LEU A 212 -5.90 11.10 18.34
C LEU A 212 -4.74 11.02 17.34
N TRP A 213 -5.03 10.85 16.06
CA TRP A 213 -4.00 10.88 15.02
C TRP A 213 -3.30 12.24 14.96
N GLN A 214 -4.04 13.35 15.01
CA GLN A 214 -3.43 14.69 15.03
C GLN A 214 -2.53 14.90 16.25
N LYS A 215 -2.97 14.48 17.44
CA LYS A 215 -2.17 14.52 18.68
C LYS A 215 -0.83 13.80 18.52
N TRP A 216 -0.82 12.62 17.90
CA TRP A 216 0.41 11.85 17.73
C TRP A 216 1.27 12.36 16.58
N TYR A 217 0.66 12.85 15.50
CA TYR A 217 1.37 13.59 14.46
C TYR A 217 2.11 14.79 15.06
N ASP A 218 1.40 15.69 15.76
CA ASP A 218 2.00 16.90 16.35
C ASP A 218 3.13 16.55 17.33
N LYS A 219 2.94 15.51 18.13
CA LYS A 219 3.94 15.04 19.10
C LYS A 219 5.18 14.49 18.41
N THR A 220 5.01 13.67 17.36
CA THR A 220 6.12 13.08 16.62
C THR A 220 6.89 14.16 15.87
N MET A 221 6.21 15.04 15.15
CA MET A 221 6.85 16.11 14.38
C MET A 221 7.56 17.16 15.24
N ALA A 222 7.16 17.34 16.50
CA ALA A 222 7.86 18.22 17.44
C ALA A 222 9.19 17.63 17.98
N GLN A 223 9.48 16.35 17.72
CA GLN A 223 10.69 15.66 18.16
C GLN A 223 11.76 15.55 17.07
N GLU A 224 11.43 15.97 15.84
CA GLU A 224 12.37 16.13 14.71
C GLU A 224 13.06 17.50 14.72
#